data_AF-A0A1Z2KVX2-F1
#
_entry.id   AF-A0A1Z2KVX2-F1
#
_cell.length_a   1.000
_cell.length_b   1.000
_cell.length_c   1.000
_cell.angle_alpha   90.00
_cell.angle_beta   90.00
_cell.angle_gamma   90.00
#
_symmetry.space_group_name_H-M   'P 1'
#
loop_
_entity.id
_entity.type
_entity.pdbx_description
1 polymer ?
#
loop_
_entity_poly.entity_id
_entity_poly.type
_entity_poly.pdbx_seq_one_letter_code
_entity_poly.pdbx_strand_id
1 'polypeptide(L)'
;MDQANPFDTPTTAKLHRAEYLVGFAVTTGLIIAHAGEIRWGVAVALFLYIDLIGYLPGAIAYRRSPDKEISKVYYVLYNTMHSLVTQGAVAALWIWLIGPEWALLLLPWHLFGDRGLFGNFYKPFGMHFEPVPEPGYRELLGGLHGPLLARAVPQHGKKDKKKDPEGRRPVGANP
;
A
#
# COMPACT_ATOMS: atom_id res chain seq x y z
N MET A 1 2.75 -0.86 3.75
CA MET A 1 1.39 -0.35 3.86
C MET A 1 1.00 0.12 2.48
N ASP A 2 -0.25 -0.08 2.11
CA ASP A 2 -0.78 0.24 0.80
C ASP A 2 -2.19 0.82 0.95
N GLN A 3 -2.83 1.17 -0.16
CA GLN A 3 -4.17 1.75 -0.14
C GLN A 3 -5.26 0.81 0.40
N ALA A 4 -5.04 -0.51 0.38
CA ALA A 4 -6.00 -1.47 0.95
C ALA A 4 -5.78 -1.64 2.46
N ASN A 5 -4.52 -1.57 2.90
CA ASN A 5 -4.10 -1.76 4.29
C ASN A 5 -3.09 -0.68 4.70
N PRO A 6 -3.57 0.56 4.97
CA PRO A 6 -2.68 1.63 5.39
C PRO A 6 -2.25 1.53 6.85
N PHE A 7 -2.92 0.72 7.70
CA PHE A 7 -2.71 0.59 9.16
C PHE A 7 -2.82 1.87 10.00
N ASP A 8 -2.95 3.01 9.33
CA ASP A 8 -3.40 4.28 9.88
C ASP A 8 -4.93 4.36 9.92
N THR A 9 -5.50 5.17 10.82
CA THR A 9 -6.93 5.54 10.71
C THR A 9 -7.18 6.27 9.38
N PRO A 10 -8.42 6.30 8.85
CA PRO A 10 -8.69 6.93 7.55
C PRO A 10 -8.26 8.40 7.49
N THR A 11 -8.37 9.15 8.59
CA THR A 11 -7.92 10.54 8.66
C THR A 11 -6.40 10.64 8.68
N THR A 12 -5.74 9.83 9.52
CA THR A 12 -4.27 9.81 9.60
C THR A 12 -3.64 9.41 8.25
N ALA A 13 -4.20 8.39 7.58
CA ALA A 13 -3.74 7.96 6.26
C ALA A 13 -3.83 9.09 5.21
N LYS A 14 -4.92 9.88 5.23
CA LYS A 14 -5.08 11.03 4.33
C LYS A 14 -4.05 12.13 4.62
N LEU A 15 -3.83 12.46 5.89
CA LEU A 15 -2.85 13.47 6.28
C LEU A 15 -1.42 13.04 5.89
N HIS A 16 -1.07 11.79 6.16
CA HIS A 16 0.22 11.23 5.78
C HIS A 16 0.44 11.28 4.26
N ARG A 17 -0.57 10.94 3.46
CA ARG A 17 -0.52 11.08 2.00
C ARG A 17 -0.41 12.54 1.55
N ALA A 18 -1.03 13.48 2.26
CA ALA A 18 -0.99 14.90 1.92
C ALA A 18 0.45 15.46 1.98
N GLU A 19 1.27 15.01 2.92
CA GLU A 19 2.68 15.40 2.99
C GLU A 19 3.44 15.04 1.71
N TYR A 20 3.24 13.83 1.20
CA TYR A 20 3.83 13.39 -0.06
C TYR A 20 3.23 14.09 -1.28
N LEU A 21 1.94 14.44 -1.25
CA LEU A 21 1.33 15.23 -2.32
C LEU A 21 1.93 16.63 -2.43
N VAL A 22 2.32 17.26 -1.31
CA VAL A 22 3.05 18.53 -1.34
C VAL A 22 4.42 18.34 -1.99
N GLY A 23 5.18 17.32 -1.59
CA GLY A 23 6.47 17.00 -2.22
C GLY A 23 6.33 16.72 -3.73
N PHE A 24 5.28 15.98 -4.11
CA PHE A 24 4.95 15.70 -5.51
C PHE A 24 4.63 16.98 -6.29
N ALA A 25 3.84 17.88 -5.72
CA ALA A 25 3.49 19.15 -6.36
C ALA A 25 4.73 20.05 -6.55
N VAL A 26 5.58 20.15 -5.53
CA VAL A 26 6.83 20.93 -5.59
C VAL A 26 7.77 20.37 -6.66
N THR A 27 8.02 19.06 -6.65
CA THR A 27 8.89 18.42 -7.65
C THR A 27 8.33 18.53 -9.05
N THR A 28 7.00 18.40 -9.22
CA THR A 28 6.32 18.65 -10.51
C THR A 28 6.53 20.09 -10.98
N GLY A 29 6.34 21.08 -10.11
CA GLY A 29 6.56 22.49 -10.44
C GLY A 29 7.98 22.78 -10.90
N LEU A 30 8.98 22.21 -10.22
CA LEU A 30 10.39 22.34 -10.60
C LEU A 30 10.70 21.64 -11.93
N ILE A 31 10.13 20.46 -12.18
CA ILE A 31 10.27 19.76 -13.46
C ILE A 31 9.72 20.60 -14.60
N ILE A 32 8.55 21.23 -14.42
CA ILE A 32 7.94 22.11 -15.41
C ILE A 32 8.80 23.36 -15.63
N ALA A 33 9.24 24.01 -14.54
CA ALA A 33 10.05 25.23 -14.61
C ALA A 33 11.39 25.02 -15.35
N HIS A 34 11.99 23.83 -15.18
CA HIS A 34 13.29 23.48 -15.76
C HIS A 34 13.19 22.43 -16.88
N ALA A 35 12.03 22.30 -17.52
CA ALA A 35 11.78 21.25 -18.52
C ALA A 35 12.79 21.24 -19.69
N GLY A 36 13.30 22.41 -20.08
CA GLY A 36 14.31 22.55 -21.12
C GLY A 36 15.74 22.21 -20.69
N GLU A 37 16.01 22.17 -19.38
CA GLU A 37 17.32 21.87 -18.80
C GLU A 37 17.43 20.40 -18.37
N ILE A 38 16.31 19.68 -18.32
CA ILE A 38 16.26 18.27 -17.95
C ILE A 38 16.83 17.41 -19.08
N ARG A 39 17.84 16.61 -18.75
CA ARG A 39 18.28 15.50 -19.59
C ARG A 39 17.26 14.37 -19.54
N TRP A 40 16.20 14.47 -20.35
CA TRP A 40 15.06 13.56 -20.30
C TRP A 40 15.40 12.08 -20.41
N GLY A 41 16.41 11.70 -21.20
CA GLY A 41 16.86 10.30 -21.26
C GLY A 41 17.35 9.77 -19.91
N VAL A 42 18.12 10.58 -19.17
CA VAL A 42 18.61 10.23 -17.83
C VAL A 42 17.44 10.25 -16.84
N ALA A 43 16.60 11.28 -16.92
CA ALA A 43 15.45 11.44 -16.03
C ALA A 43 14.50 10.24 -16.13
N VAL A 44 14.14 9.82 -17.35
CA VAL A 44 13.29 8.65 -17.60
C VAL A 44 13.97 7.37 -17.12
N ALA A 45 15.28 7.21 -17.31
CA ALA A 45 16.00 6.05 -16.79
C ALA A 45 15.95 5.99 -15.25
N LEU A 46 16.18 7.13 -14.58
CA LEU A 46 16.09 7.28 -13.11
C LEU A 46 14.66 7.07 -12.58
N PHE A 47 13.63 7.38 -13.37
CA PHE A 47 12.26 7.05 -13.03
C PHE A 47 12.01 5.54 -13.15
N LEU A 48 12.31 4.96 -14.32
CA LEU A 48 11.95 3.57 -14.62
C LEU A 48 12.72 2.54 -13.79
N TYR A 49 14.00 2.78 -13.48
CA TYR A 49 14.82 1.75 -12.83
C TYR A 49 14.30 1.38 -11.43
N ILE A 50 13.62 2.30 -10.73
CA ILE A 50 12.99 2.07 -9.42
C ILE A 50 12.00 0.91 -9.52
N ASP A 51 11.12 0.94 -10.52
CA ASP A 51 10.09 -0.08 -10.69
C ASP A 51 10.60 -1.32 -11.42
N LEU A 52 11.47 -1.14 -12.41
CA LEU A 52 12.03 -2.27 -13.17
C LEU A 52 12.82 -3.23 -12.26
N ILE A 53 13.50 -2.70 -11.24
CA ILE A 53 14.23 -3.51 -10.26
C ILE A 53 13.36 -3.82 -9.06
N GLY A 54 12.61 -2.84 -8.55
CA GLY A 54 11.91 -2.95 -7.28
C GLY A 54 10.57 -3.66 -7.35
N TYR A 55 9.69 -3.25 -8.28
CA TYR A 55 8.28 -3.66 -8.28
C TYR A 55 7.98 -4.75 -9.30
N LEU A 56 8.38 -4.53 -10.56
CA LEU A 56 7.98 -5.35 -11.68
C LEU A 56 8.33 -6.85 -11.51
N PRO A 57 9.53 -7.23 -11.01
CA PRO A 57 9.86 -8.64 -10.79
C PRO A 57 8.90 -9.31 -9.80
N GLY A 58 8.57 -8.62 -8.70
CA GLY A 58 7.65 -9.10 -7.68
C GLY A 58 6.21 -9.21 -8.20
N ALA A 59 5.74 -8.20 -8.93
CA ALA A 59 4.40 -8.19 -9.52
C ALA A 59 4.22 -9.35 -10.53
N ILE A 60 5.24 -9.61 -11.37
CA ILE A 60 5.22 -10.73 -12.32
C ILE A 60 5.19 -12.06 -11.55
N ALA A 61 6.05 -12.24 -10.55
CA ALA A 61 6.08 -13.45 -9.72
C ALA A 61 4.73 -13.68 -9.02
N TYR A 62 4.13 -12.63 -8.45
CA TYR A 62 2.86 -12.69 -7.76
C TYR A 62 1.71 -13.07 -8.70
N ARG A 63 1.66 -12.48 -9.89
CA ARG A 63 0.64 -12.80 -10.90
C ARG A 63 0.74 -14.26 -11.37
N ARG A 64 1.97 -14.76 -11.54
CA ARG A 64 2.24 -16.15 -11.95
C ARG A 64 2.07 -17.17 -10.83
N SER A 65 2.19 -16.76 -9.57
CA SER A 65 2.01 -17.64 -8.43
C SER A 65 0.56 -18.14 -8.33
N PRO A 66 0.32 -19.46 -8.21
CA PRO A 66 -1.03 -20.00 -8.00
C PRO A 66 -1.64 -19.62 -6.65
N ASP A 67 -0.84 -19.61 -5.59
CA ASP A 67 -1.25 -19.36 -4.21
C ASP A 67 -0.98 -17.93 -3.73
N LYS A 68 -0.34 -17.10 -4.58
CA LYS A 68 0.02 -15.71 -4.30
C LYS A 68 1.08 -15.54 -3.21
N GLU A 69 1.74 -16.64 -2.84
CA GLU A 69 2.95 -16.61 -2.05
C GLU A 69 4.16 -16.47 -2.97
N ILE A 70 5.05 -15.52 -2.63
CA ILE A 70 6.29 -15.27 -3.39
C ILE A 70 7.45 -15.06 -2.44
N SER A 71 8.67 -15.27 -2.95
CA SER A 71 9.90 -15.06 -2.19
C SER A 71 9.96 -13.65 -1.59
N LYS A 72 10.42 -13.57 -0.33
CA LYS A 72 10.61 -12.30 0.38
C LYS A 72 11.71 -11.42 -0.25
N VAL A 73 12.53 -11.97 -1.14
CA VAL A 73 13.48 -11.19 -1.95
C VAL A 73 12.77 -10.09 -2.74
N TYR A 74 11.58 -10.34 -3.29
CA TYR A 74 10.83 -9.31 -4.02
C TYR A 74 10.39 -8.15 -3.13
N TYR A 75 10.11 -8.41 -1.85
CA TYR A 75 9.79 -7.38 -0.85
C TYR A 75 11.04 -6.56 -0.52
N VAL A 76 12.20 -7.21 -0.39
CA VAL A 76 13.49 -6.53 -0.19
C VAL A 76 13.81 -5.64 -1.39
N LEU A 77 13.67 -6.14 -2.62
CA LEU A 77 13.90 -5.36 -3.84
C LEU A 77 12.98 -4.14 -3.89
N TYR A 78 11.66 -4.35 -3.70
CA TYR A 78 10.70 -3.24 -3.68
C TYR A 78 11.07 -2.21 -2.62
N ASN A 79 11.26 -2.64 -1.37
CA ASN A 79 11.52 -1.73 -0.26
C ASN A 79 12.84 -0.99 -0.41
N THR A 80 13.87 -1.65 -0.94
CA THR A 80 15.17 -1.02 -1.19
C THR A 80 15.04 0.06 -2.25
N MET A 81 14.40 -0.26 -3.39
CA MET A 81 14.24 0.70 -4.49
C MET A 81 13.26 1.82 -4.17
N HIS A 82 12.21 1.54 -3.40
CA HIS A 82 11.21 2.52 -2.97
C HIS A 82 11.59 3.22 -1.65
N SER A 83 12.87 3.18 -1.26
CA SER A 83 13.36 3.87 -0.07
C SER A 83 13.86 5.27 -0.40
N LEU A 84 13.41 6.26 0.37
CA LEU A 84 13.98 7.61 0.30
C LEU A 84 15.48 7.61 0.63
N VAL A 85 15.93 6.72 1.51
CA VAL A 85 17.35 6.59 1.86
C VAL A 85 18.16 6.13 0.66
N THR A 86 17.71 5.06 -0.02
CA THR A 86 18.39 4.56 -1.22
C THR A 86 18.41 5.60 -2.33
N GLN A 87 17.27 6.24 -2.62
CA GLN A 87 17.20 7.24 -3.68
C GLN A 87 17.98 8.51 -3.34
N GLY A 88 18.01 8.90 -2.06
CA GLY A 88 18.88 9.98 -1.57
C GLY A 88 20.36 9.65 -1.74
N ALA A 89 20.78 8.40 -1.46
CA ALA A 89 22.15 7.95 -1.67
C ALA A 89 22.52 7.92 -3.16
N VAL A 90 21.61 7.47 -4.03
CA VAL A 90 21.80 7.51 -5.49
C VAL A 90 21.96 8.94 -5.97
N ALA A 91 21.09 9.85 -5.55
CA ALA A 91 21.19 11.27 -5.90
C ALA A 91 22.49 11.90 -5.38
N ALA A 92 22.87 11.63 -4.13
CA ALA A 92 24.10 12.16 -3.55
C ALA A 92 25.36 11.65 -4.28
N LEU A 93 25.39 10.35 -4.60
CA LEU A 93 26.49 9.75 -5.36
C LEU A 93 26.57 10.33 -6.78
N TRP A 94 25.43 10.55 -7.41
CA TRP A 94 25.35 11.19 -8.72
C TRP A 94 25.88 12.62 -8.68
N ILE A 95 25.43 13.42 -7.72
CA ILE A 95 25.91 14.80 -7.52
C ILE A 95 27.42 14.82 -7.32
N TRP A 96 27.96 13.86 -6.56
CA TRP A 96 29.40 13.78 -6.30
C TRP A 96 30.22 13.42 -7.55
N LEU A 97 29.74 12.50 -8.39
CA LEU A 97 30.50 11.99 -9.54
C LEU A 97 30.29 12.77 -10.83
N ILE A 98 29.07 13.28 -11.06
CA ILE A 98 28.62 13.87 -12.33
C ILE A 98 28.27 15.34 -12.15
N GLY A 99 27.85 15.72 -10.95
CA GLY A 99 27.37 17.06 -10.63
C GLY A 99 25.84 17.12 -10.46
N PRO A 100 25.33 18.21 -9.89
CA PRO A 100 23.90 18.41 -9.73
C PRO A 100 23.23 18.65 -11.08
N GLU A 101 22.10 17.98 -11.31
CA GLU A 101 21.26 18.20 -12.48
C GLU A 101 19.78 17.99 -12.17
N TRP A 102 18.91 18.62 -12.97
CA TRP A 102 17.46 18.58 -12.79
C TRP A 102 16.84 17.21 -13.06
N ALA A 103 17.51 16.32 -13.80
CA ALA A 103 17.04 14.96 -14.02
C ALA A 103 16.85 14.17 -12.72
N LEU A 104 17.62 14.51 -11.67
CA LEU A 104 17.50 13.89 -10.35
C LEU A 104 16.14 14.15 -9.67
N LEU A 105 15.38 15.16 -10.10
CA LEU A 105 14.03 15.43 -9.58
C LEU A 105 13.05 14.27 -9.82
N LEU A 106 13.30 13.42 -10.82
CA LEU A 106 12.40 12.28 -11.08
C LEU A 106 12.49 11.20 -10.00
N LEU A 107 13.58 11.16 -9.21
CA LEU A 107 13.70 10.26 -8.06
C LEU A 107 12.68 10.59 -6.95
N PRO A 108 12.67 11.80 -6.35
CA PRO A 108 11.64 12.15 -5.38
C PRO A 108 10.26 12.25 -6.03
N TRP A 109 10.13 12.69 -7.28
CA TRP A 109 8.84 12.73 -7.97
C TRP A 109 8.17 11.34 -8.03
N HIS A 110 8.93 10.29 -8.37
CA HIS A 110 8.44 8.90 -8.37
C HIS A 110 7.93 8.49 -6.97
N LEU A 111 8.78 8.64 -5.95
CA LEU A 111 8.46 8.20 -4.60
C LEU A 111 7.32 8.99 -3.95
N PHE A 112 7.24 10.29 -4.22
CA PHE A 112 6.16 11.14 -3.74
C PHE A 112 4.85 10.86 -4.47
N GLY A 113 4.92 10.57 -5.77
CA GLY A 113 3.76 10.11 -6.55
C GLY A 113 3.22 8.80 -5.99
N ASP A 114 4.08 7.82 -5.73
CA ASP A 114 3.67 6.51 -5.24
C ASP A 114 2.97 6.58 -3.87
N ARG A 115 3.51 7.38 -2.95
CA ARG A 115 2.94 7.55 -1.61
C ARG A 115 1.75 8.50 -1.58
N GLY A 116 1.82 9.62 -2.30
CA GLY A 116 0.78 10.64 -2.30
C GLY A 116 -0.44 10.23 -3.11
N LEU A 117 -0.25 9.89 -4.37
CA LEU A 117 -1.32 9.59 -5.32
C LEU A 117 -1.85 8.17 -5.15
N PHE A 118 -0.96 7.17 -5.05
CA PHE A 118 -1.37 5.77 -4.99
C PHE A 118 -1.50 5.23 -3.57
N GLY A 119 -0.83 5.85 -2.59
CA GLY A 119 -0.86 5.38 -1.19
C GLY A 119 -0.01 4.13 -0.98
N ASN A 120 0.94 3.87 -1.88
CA ASN A 120 1.89 2.77 -1.76
C ASN A 120 3.08 3.20 -0.93
N PHE A 121 3.34 2.46 0.15
CA PHE A 121 4.52 2.60 1.00
C PHE A 121 5.31 1.28 0.98
N TYR A 122 6.25 1.11 1.91
CA TYR A 122 7.00 -0.14 2.04
C TYR A 122 6.10 -1.36 2.13
N LYS A 123 6.42 -2.39 1.35
CA LYS A 123 5.75 -3.68 1.40
C LYS A 123 6.07 -4.38 2.71
N PRO A 124 5.05 -4.65 3.55
CA PRO A 124 5.26 -5.37 4.79
C PRO A 124 5.48 -6.85 4.51
N PHE A 125 6.46 -7.46 5.17
CA PHE A 125 6.86 -8.85 4.89
C PHE A 125 5.81 -9.90 5.26
N GLY A 126 4.84 -9.55 6.13
CA GLY A 126 3.80 -10.45 6.59
C GLY A 126 2.48 -10.41 5.80
N MET A 127 2.38 -9.61 4.73
CA MET A 127 1.19 -9.53 3.89
C MET A 127 1.51 -9.91 2.45
N HIS A 128 0.48 -10.01 1.62
CA HIS A 128 0.62 -10.17 0.18
C HIS A 128 1.41 -9.02 -0.46
N PHE A 129 2.12 -9.35 -1.55
CA PHE A 129 2.94 -8.39 -2.26
C PHE A 129 2.07 -7.36 -3.00
N GLU A 130 0.99 -7.82 -3.63
CA GLU A 130 -0.02 -6.94 -4.18
C GLU A 130 -1.06 -6.58 -3.11
N PRO A 131 -1.67 -5.38 -3.17
CA PRO A 131 -2.66 -4.94 -2.19
C PRO A 131 -3.91 -5.83 -2.17
N VAL A 132 -4.12 -6.54 -1.06
CA VAL A 132 -5.31 -7.35 -0.79
C VAL A 132 -5.87 -6.94 0.56
N PRO A 133 -7.16 -6.59 0.69
CA PRO A 133 -7.73 -6.18 1.98
C PRO A 133 -7.57 -7.25 3.07
N GLU A 134 -6.92 -6.89 4.17
CA GLU A 134 -6.65 -7.77 5.30
C GLU A 134 -7.79 -7.71 6.34
N PRO A 135 -8.41 -8.85 6.71
CA PRO A 135 -9.48 -8.87 7.71
C PRO A 135 -9.08 -8.26 9.05
N GLY A 136 -7.84 -8.51 9.50
CA GLY A 136 -7.34 -8.00 10.78
C GLY A 136 -7.26 -6.47 10.84
N TYR A 137 -6.95 -5.82 9.72
CA TYR A 137 -6.97 -4.35 9.65
C TYR A 137 -8.39 -3.79 9.80
N ARG A 138 -9.40 -4.48 9.24
CA ARG A 138 -10.81 -4.07 9.35
C ARG A 138 -11.32 -4.22 10.78
N GLU A 139 -10.93 -5.29 11.46
CA GLU A 139 -11.24 -5.50 12.88
C GLU A 139 -10.62 -4.40 13.76
N LEU A 140 -9.33 -4.09 13.53
CA LEU A 140 -8.63 -2.99 14.21
C LEU A 140 -9.37 -1.67 14.04
N LEU A 141 -9.75 -1.30 12.80
CA LEU A 141 -10.52 -0.10 12.54
C LEU A 141 -11.88 -0.10 13.26
N GLY A 142 -12.57 -1.24 13.30
CA GLY A 142 -13.83 -1.37 14.03
C GLY A 142 -13.68 -1.07 15.52
N GLY A 143 -12.58 -1.54 16.13
CA GLY A 143 -12.26 -1.26 17.53
C GLY A 143 -11.92 0.21 17.80
N LEU A 144 -11.16 0.85 16.91
CA LEU A 144 -10.73 2.25 17.07
C LEU A 144 -11.87 3.28 16.95
N HIS A 145 -12.96 2.94 16.25
CA HIS A 145 -14.12 3.83 16.13
C HIS A 145 -15.10 3.75 17.33
N GLY A 146 -14.97 2.76 18.21
CA GLY A 146 -15.81 2.63 19.41
C GLY A 146 -17.34 2.56 19.16
N PRO A 147 -18.17 2.43 20.21
CA PRO A 147 -19.59 2.07 20.08
C PRO A 147 -20.48 3.12 19.38
N LEU A 148 -19.98 4.33 19.10
CA LEU A 148 -20.78 5.43 18.55
C LEU A 148 -21.20 5.21 17.08
N LEU A 149 -20.51 4.34 16.34
CA LEU A 149 -20.90 3.92 14.98
C LEU A 149 -21.29 2.44 14.87
N ALA A 150 -21.05 1.63 15.91
CA ALA A 150 -21.37 0.20 15.92
C ALA A 150 -22.88 -0.10 15.80
N ARG A 151 -23.75 0.89 16.02
CA ARG A 151 -25.21 0.79 15.82
C ARG A 151 -25.68 0.90 14.37
N ALA A 152 -24.82 1.29 13.43
CA ALA A 152 -25.22 1.61 12.06
C ALA A 152 -24.89 0.52 11.01
N VAL A 153 -24.22 -0.57 11.40
CA VAL A 153 -23.93 -1.68 10.48
C VAL A 153 -24.93 -2.81 10.76
N PRO A 154 -25.89 -3.09 9.85
CA PRO A 154 -26.75 -4.25 10.01
C PRO A 154 -25.87 -5.49 9.97
N GLN A 155 -25.86 -6.27 11.06
CA GLN A 155 -25.31 -7.61 11.03
C GLN A 155 -26.19 -8.46 10.10
N HIS A 156 -25.80 -8.54 8.82
CA HIS A 156 -26.37 -9.54 7.93
C HIS A 156 -25.77 -10.89 8.32
N GLY A 157 -26.57 -11.68 9.06
CA GLY A 157 -26.27 -13.09 9.30
C GLY A 157 -26.11 -13.50 10.76
N LYS A 158 -27.17 -13.35 11.57
CA LYS A 158 -27.43 -14.32 12.63
C LYS A 158 -28.82 -14.90 12.38
N LYS A 159 -28.87 -16.12 11.85
CA LYS A 159 -30.08 -16.93 11.86
C LYS A 159 -30.42 -17.19 13.32
N ASP A 160 -31.47 -16.54 13.81
CA ASP A 160 -32.11 -16.86 15.07
C ASP A 160 -32.61 -18.31 15.02
N LYS A 161 -31.83 -19.24 15.56
CA LYS A 161 -32.38 -20.51 16.05
C LYS A 161 -33.11 -20.20 17.34
N LYS A 162 -34.36 -19.78 17.21
CA LYS A 162 -35.32 -19.71 18.31
C LYS A 162 -35.57 -21.15 18.78
N LYS A 163 -35.01 -21.50 19.94
CA LYS A 163 -35.54 -22.59 20.77
C LYS A 163 -36.80 -22.03 21.44
N ASP A 164 -37.89 -22.78 21.38
CA ASP A 164 -38.87 -22.79 22.47
C ASP A 164 -39.34 -24.24 22.72
N PRO A 165 -39.80 -24.54 23.94
CA PRO A 165 -39.87 -25.87 24.53
C PRO A 165 -41.31 -26.42 24.59
N GLU A 166 -41.41 -27.70 24.93
CA GLU A 166 -42.59 -28.41 25.44
C GLU A 166 -43.82 -28.63 24.53
N GLY A 167 -44.19 -29.91 24.36
CA GLY A 167 -45.53 -30.25 23.89
C GLY A 167 -45.79 -31.71 23.48
N ARG A 168 -45.94 -32.59 24.48
CA ARG A 168 -46.71 -33.87 24.48
C ARG A 168 -46.15 -35.15 23.83
N ARG A 169 -46.19 -36.19 24.67
CA ARG A 169 -45.93 -37.63 24.45
C ARG A 169 -47.02 -38.31 23.59
N PRO A 170 -46.75 -39.52 23.09
CA PRO A 170 -47.59 -40.67 23.43
C PRO A 170 -46.70 -41.82 23.96
N VAL A 171 -46.79 -42.19 25.24
CA VAL A 171 -47.53 -43.36 25.75
C VAL A 171 -47.41 -44.57 24.82
N GLY A 172 -46.55 -45.50 25.22
CA GLY A 172 -46.48 -46.83 24.61
C GLY A 172 -47.67 -47.70 25.00
N ALA A 173 -47.96 -48.65 24.12
CA ALA A 173 -48.65 -49.88 24.45
C ALA A 173 -47.87 -51.02 23.77
N ASN A 174 -47.25 -51.86 24.60
CA ASN A 174 -46.82 -53.23 24.31
C ASN A 174 -48.01 -54.17 24.58
N PRO A 175 -47.99 -55.48 24.23
CA PRO A 175 -46.84 -56.33 23.92
C PRO A 175 -46.77 -56.91 22.50
#